data_AF-A0A172XXK5-F1
#
_entry.id   AF-A0A172XXK5-F1
#
_cell.length_a   1.000
_cell.length_b   1.000
_cell.length_c   1.000
_cell.angle_alpha   90.00
_cell.angle_beta   90.00
_cell.angle_gamma   90.00
#
_symmetry.space_group_name_H-M   'P 1'
#
loop_
_entity.id
_entity.type
_entity.pdbx_description
1 polymer ?
#
loop_
_entity_poly.entity_id
_entity_poly.type
_entity_poly.pdbx_seq_one_letter_code
_entity_poly.pdbx_strand_id
1 'polypeptide(L)'
;MTVLDSIKEKLAALEAQKQETLKDLQKDFPLIFKPLFEKSEKIQSVGWRQYTPYFNDGDECTFSANTDDLIINGEDSGDMEAENDFFNKEIWDGGTKLNPNYIESEGNIIEEFQKALSEIPEEFYKELFGDHIKVIIERSGEIKTEEYNHD
;
A
#
# COMPACT_ATOMS: atom_id res chain seq x y z
N MET A 1 -29.27 26.89 -23.62
CA MET A 1 -28.68 25.96 -22.63
C MET A 1 -29.81 25.24 -21.95
N THR A 2 -29.85 23.91 -22.05
CA THR A 2 -30.88 23.08 -21.42
C THR A 2 -30.48 22.74 -19.98
N VAL A 3 -31.42 22.26 -19.18
CA VAL A 3 -31.13 21.70 -17.84
C VAL A 3 -30.13 20.54 -17.94
N LEU A 4 -30.23 19.72 -19.00
CA LEU A 4 -29.30 18.63 -19.26
C LEU A 4 -27.87 19.13 -19.51
N ASP A 5 -27.69 20.22 -20.27
CA ASP A 5 -26.38 20.81 -20.54
C ASP A 5 -25.74 21.32 -19.22
N SER A 6 -26.53 21.96 -18.37
CA SER A 6 -26.06 22.42 -17.05
C SER A 6 -25.67 21.26 -16.13
N ILE A 7 -26.39 20.13 -16.16
CA ILE A 7 -26.04 18.93 -15.40
C ILE A 7 -24.69 18.36 -15.90
N LYS A 8 -24.51 18.26 -17.22
CA LYS A 8 -23.26 17.75 -17.80
C LYS A 8 -22.06 18.60 -17.42
N GLU A 9 -22.20 19.93 -17.45
CA GLU A 9 -21.13 20.84 -17.02
C GLU A 9 -20.77 20.66 -15.54
N LYS A 10 -21.76 20.51 -14.66
CA LYS A 10 -21.51 20.25 -13.23
C LYS A 10 -20.81 18.91 -12.98
N LEU A 11 -21.19 17.86 -13.72
CA LEU A 11 -20.52 16.56 -13.61
C LEU A 11 -19.06 16.64 -14.08
N ALA A 12 -18.79 17.33 -15.19
CA ALA A 12 -17.43 17.51 -15.68
C ALA A 12 -16.56 18.33 -14.70
N ALA A 13 -17.13 19.38 -14.10
CA ALA A 13 -16.43 20.18 -13.10
C ALA A 13 -16.13 19.38 -11.82
N LEU A 14 -17.09 18.57 -11.36
CA LEU A 14 -16.90 17.68 -10.21
C LEU A 14 -15.78 16.66 -10.46
N GLU A 15 -15.77 16.04 -11.65
CA GLU A 15 -14.73 15.08 -12.02
C GLU A 15 -13.35 15.76 -12.10
N ALA A 16 -13.25 16.94 -12.70
CA ALA A 16 -12.00 17.69 -12.74
C ALA A 16 -11.48 18.03 -11.33
N GLN A 17 -12.37 18.48 -10.44
CA GLN A 17 -12.03 18.77 -9.05
C GLN A 17 -11.58 17.51 -8.30
N LYS A 18 -12.26 16.38 -8.51
CA LYS A 18 -11.88 15.09 -7.93
C LYS A 18 -10.46 14.70 -8.37
N GLN A 19 -10.18 14.77 -9.67
CA GLN A 19 -8.87 14.40 -10.23
C GLN A 19 -7.74 15.31 -9.73
N GLU A 20 -7.99 16.61 -9.57
CA GLU A 20 -7.02 17.54 -8.98
C GLU A 20 -6.75 17.20 -7.51
N THR A 21 -7.82 16.97 -6.74
CA THR A 21 -7.72 16.61 -5.32
C THR A 21 -6.97 15.29 -5.11
N LEU A 22 -7.22 14.27 -5.93
CA LEU A 22 -6.51 13.00 -5.86
C LEU A 22 -5.01 13.16 -6.12
N LYS A 23 -4.60 14.00 -7.08
CA LYS A 23 -3.18 14.26 -7.35
C LYS A 23 -2.49 14.95 -6.18
N ASP A 24 -3.17 15.85 -5.48
CA ASP A 24 -2.61 16.50 -4.30
C ASP A 24 -2.55 15.52 -3.12
N LEU A 25 -3.58 14.69 -2.93
CA LEU A 25 -3.57 13.63 -1.92
C LEU A 25 -2.44 12.61 -2.18
N GLN A 26 -2.18 12.23 -3.44
CA GLN A 26 -1.04 11.37 -3.80
C GLN A 26 0.31 12.01 -3.39
N LYS A 27 0.49 13.33 -3.57
CA LYS A 27 1.73 14.01 -3.16
C LYS A 27 1.90 14.05 -1.65
N ASP A 28 0.80 14.22 -0.93
CA ASP A 28 0.81 14.33 0.53
C ASP A 28 0.84 12.96 1.22
N PHE A 29 0.43 11.89 0.53
CA PHE A 29 0.34 10.53 1.05
C PHE A 29 1.63 10.04 1.76
N PRO A 30 2.85 10.23 1.19
CA PRO A 30 4.09 9.78 1.83
C PRO A 30 4.41 10.55 3.13
N LEU A 31 3.85 11.76 3.30
CA LEU A 31 4.10 12.59 4.49
C LEU A 31 3.54 11.94 5.77
N ILE A 32 2.51 11.09 5.64
CA ILE A 32 1.95 10.30 6.74
C ILE A 32 3.03 9.39 7.35
N PHE A 33 3.92 8.85 6.51
CA PHE A 33 4.91 7.84 6.88
C PHE A 33 6.28 8.41 7.19
N LYS A 34 6.54 9.67 6.83
CA LYS A 34 7.84 10.32 7.08
C LYS A 34 8.32 10.17 8.52
N PRO A 35 7.50 10.37 9.58
CA PRO A 35 7.94 10.16 10.95
C PRO A 35 8.32 8.70 11.26
N LEU A 36 7.70 7.72 10.60
CA LEU A 36 8.01 6.30 10.78
C LEU A 36 9.36 5.96 10.13
N PHE A 37 9.61 6.45 8.92
CA PHE A 37 10.92 6.32 8.27
C PHE A 37 12.04 7.04 9.02
N GLU A 38 11.75 8.10 9.77
CA GLU A 38 12.76 8.79 10.61
C GLU A 38 13.10 8.00 11.88
N LYS A 39 12.21 7.13 12.37
CA LYS A 39 12.45 6.25 13.52
C LYS A 39 13.34 5.03 13.20
N SER A 40 13.47 4.66 11.93
CA SER A 40 14.24 3.50 11.49
C SER A 40 15.46 3.87 10.66
N GLU A 41 16.56 3.16 10.87
CA GLU A 41 17.72 3.19 9.97
C GLU A 41 17.69 2.04 8.95
N LYS A 42 16.85 1.03 9.17
CA LYS A 42 16.78 -0.20 8.37
C LYS A 42 15.70 -0.17 7.30
N ILE A 43 14.58 0.47 7.57
CA ILE A 43 13.44 0.57 6.66
C ILE A 43 13.70 1.72 5.67
N GLN A 44 13.98 1.37 4.41
CA GLN A 44 14.19 2.29 3.30
C GLN A 44 12.96 2.40 2.39
N SER A 45 12.15 1.35 2.30
CA SER A 45 10.89 1.38 1.57
C SER A 45 9.85 0.45 2.18
N VAL A 46 8.58 0.82 1.99
CA VAL A 46 7.40 0.03 2.34
C VAL A 46 6.50 -0.03 1.12
N GLY A 47 6.06 -1.22 0.74
CA GLY A 47 5.12 -1.43 -0.34
C GLY A 47 4.04 -2.45 -0.02
N TRP A 48 3.05 -2.53 -0.90
CA TRP A 48 1.95 -3.49 -0.82
C TRP A 48 1.40 -3.77 -2.22
N ARG A 49 0.57 -4.81 -2.35
CA ARG A 49 -0.10 -5.19 -3.60
C ARG A 49 -1.57 -4.83 -3.51
N GLN A 50 -2.12 -4.22 -4.55
CA GLN A 50 -3.55 -3.92 -4.61
C GLN A 50 -4.14 -4.36 -5.95
N TYR A 51 -5.20 -5.16 -5.89
CA TYR A 51 -5.80 -5.75 -7.06
C TYR A 51 -7.23 -6.22 -6.79
N THR A 52 -8.02 -6.29 -7.85
CA THR A 52 -9.29 -7.04 -7.91
C THR A 52 -8.97 -8.42 -8.49
N PRO A 53 -9.07 -9.53 -7.73
CA PRO A 53 -8.70 -10.86 -8.22
C PRO A 53 -9.51 -11.29 -9.45
N TYR A 54 -8.93 -12.17 -10.28
CA TYR A 54 -9.67 -12.83 -11.37
C TYR A 54 -10.09 -14.25 -10.95
N PHE A 55 -11.28 -14.41 -10.38
CA PHE A 55 -11.84 -15.73 -10.13
C PHE A 55 -12.83 -16.15 -11.22
N ASN A 56 -12.74 -17.41 -11.66
CA ASN A 56 -13.68 -18.04 -12.58
C ASN A 56 -14.71 -18.92 -11.83
N ASP A 57 -15.01 -18.63 -10.56
CA ASP A 57 -15.92 -19.42 -9.71
C ASP A 57 -17.35 -18.87 -9.65
N GLY A 58 -17.58 -17.66 -10.17
CA GLY A 58 -18.90 -17.04 -10.28
C GLY A 58 -19.27 -16.09 -9.13
N ASP A 59 -18.37 -15.88 -8.17
CA ASP A 59 -18.53 -14.86 -7.12
C ASP A 59 -18.03 -13.48 -7.59
N GLU A 60 -18.55 -12.41 -6.97
CA GLU A 60 -18.15 -11.04 -7.30
C GLU A 60 -16.73 -10.79 -6.80
N CYS A 61 -15.84 -10.46 -7.73
CA CYS A 61 -14.47 -10.12 -7.41
C CYS A 61 -14.41 -8.73 -6.78
N THR A 62 -13.89 -8.64 -5.56
CA THR A 62 -13.75 -7.37 -4.82
C THR A 62 -12.30 -6.91 -4.82
N PHE A 63 -12.10 -5.59 -4.93
CA PHE A 63 -10.78 -4.99 -4.80
C PHE A 63 -10.25 -5.16 -3.36
N SER A 64 -8.94 -5.37 -3.22
CA SER A 64 -8.26 -5.35 -1.91
C SER A 64 -6.90 -4.67 -2.02
N ALA A 65 -6.52 -3.92 -0.98
CA ALA A 65 -5.26 -3.18 -0.94
C ALA A 65 -4.12 -3.94 -0.22
N ASN A 66 -4.38 -5.11 0.38
CA ASN A 66 -3.42 -5.98 1.08
C ASN A 66 -2.35 -5.22 1.89
N THR A 67 -2.78 -4.23 2.68
CA THR A 67 -1.89 -3.33 3.43
C THR A 67 -1.33 -3.95 4.72
N ASP A 68 -1.74 -5.18 5.01
CA ASP A 68 -1.21 -6.05 6.07
C ASP A 68 0.01 -6.86 5.59
N ASP A 69 0.06 -7.26 4.31
CA ASP A 69 1.18 -7.98 3.72
C ASP A 69 2.18 -7.01 3.06
N LEU A 70 3.04 -6.42 3.90
CA LEU A 70 3.98 -5.40 3.48
C LEU A 70 5.24 -5.97 2.84
N ILE A 71 5.66 -5.33 1.76
CA ILE A 71 6.94 -5.53 1.08
C ILE A 71 7.93 -4.53 1.70
N ILE A 72 8.94 -5.01 2.40
CA ILE A 72 9.92 -4.18 3.12
C ILE A 72 11.24 -4.19 2.37
N ASN A 73 11.77 -3.01 2.03
CA ASN A 73 13.01 -2.86 1.27
C ASN A 73 13.02 -3.59 -0.09
N GLY A 74 11.84 -3.82 -0.67
CA GLY A 74 11.67 -4.54 -1.93
C GLY A 74 11.58 -6.06 -1.79
N GLU A 75 11.64 -6.61 -0.57
CA GLU A 75 11.47 -8.03 -0.28
C GLU A 75 10.08 -8.31 0.30
N ASP A 76 9.45 -9.34 -0.23
CA ASP A 76 8.14 -9.82 0.22
C ASP A 76 8.29 -10.62 1.51
N SER A 77 7.34 -10.48 2.44
CA SER A 77 7.36 -11.18 3.72
C SER A 77 7.45 -12.71 3.57
N GLY A 78 6.87 -13.27 2.50
CA GLY A 78 6.87 -14.71 2.22
C GLY A 78 8.16 -15.26 1.62
N ASP A 79 8.95 -14.42 0.95
CA ASP A 79 10.17 -14.80 0.21
C ASP A 79 11.46 -14.20 0.83
N MET A 80 11.33 -13.49 1.94
CA MET A 80 12.45 -12.80 2.60
C MET A 80 13.46 -13.79 3.17
N GLU A 81 14.74 -13.53 2.93
CA GLU A 81 15.79 -14.28 3.62
C GLU A 81 15.77 -13.96 5.12
N ALA A 82 16.02 -14.96 5.97
CA ALA A 82 15.95 -14.79 7.42
C ALA A 82 16.84 -13.66 7.97
N GLU A 83 17.92 -13.30 7.26
CA GLU A 83 18.79 -12.17 7.61
C GLU A 83 18.19 -10.78 7.32
N ASN A 84 17.28 -10.71 6.35
CA ASN A 84 16.56 -9.48 5.98
C ASN A 84 15.26 -9.32 6.77
N ASP A 85 14.74 -10.41 7.35
CA ASP A 85 13.64 -10.35 8.30
C ASP A 85 14.15 -9.90 9.67
N PHE A 86 14.14 -8.59 9.91
CA PHE A 86 14.50 -7.99 11.20
C PHE A 86 13.28 -7.52 12.01
N PHE A 87 12.06 -7.74 11.51
CA PHE A 87 10.85 -7.14 12.07
C PHE A 87 9.78 -8.16 12.43
N ASN A 88 9.81 -9.39 11.90
CA ASN A 88 8.94 -10.46 12.38
C ASN A 88 9.60 -11.17 13.57
N LYS A 89 8.82 -11.34 14.64
CA LYS A 89 9.25 -12.04 15.86
C LYS A 89 9.49 -13.53 15.61
N GLU A 90 8.76 -14.11 14.67
CA GLU A 90 8.80 -15.52 14.31
C GLU A 90 8.95 -15.67 12.81
N ILE A 91 9.71 -16.69 12.39
CA ILE A 91 9.91 -17.05 10.98
C ILE A 91 9.58 -18.52 10.77
N TRP A 92 9.27 -18.88 9.52
CA TRP A 92 9.06 -20.27 9.13
C TRP A 92 10.34 -20.88 8.54
N ASP A 93 10.81 -21.97 9.13
CA ASP A 93 11.92 -22.79 8.60
C ASP A 93 11.65 -24.26 8.94
N GLY A 94 10.83 -24.91 8.12
CA GLY A 94 10.31 -26.25 8.44
C GLY A 94 9.42 -26.28 9.69
N GLY A 95 9.00 -25.11 10.19
CA GLY A 95 8.24 -24.89 11.41
C GLY A 95 8.43 -23.46 11.94
N THR A 96 7.48 -22.97 12.74
CA THR A 96 7.56 -21.66 13.40
C THR A 96 8.67 -21.66 14.45
N LYS A 97 9.59 -20.70 14.36
CA LYS A 97 10.67 -20.49 15.34
C LYS A 97 10.89 -19.01 15.61
N LEU A 98 11.45 -18.68 16.77
CA LEU A 98 11.86 -17.31 17.07
C LEU A 98 12.91 -16.85 16.07
N ASN A 99 12.72 -15.65 15.55
CA ASN A 99 13.63 -15.03 14.62
C ASN A 99 14.84 -14.45 15.39
N PRO A 100 16.07 -14.96 15.18
CA PRO A 100 17.25 -14.43 15.87
C PRO A 100 17.62 -13.00 15.44
N ASN A 101 17.08 -12.53 14.31
CA ASN A 101 17.34 -11.19 13.77
C ASN A 101 16.25 -10.17 14.14
N TYR A 102 15.21 -10.58 14.89
CA TYR A 102 14.13 -9.70 15.31
C TYR A 102 14.62 -8.53 16.15
N ILE A 103 14.20 -7.33 15.76
CA ILE A 103 14.43 -6.08 16.47
C ILE A 103 13.07 -5.50 16.83
N GLU A 104 12.77 -5.47 18.13
CA GLU A 104 11.46 -5.04 18.66
C GLU A 104 11.05 -3.65 18.18
N SER A 105 11.98 -2.69 18.13
CA SER A 105 11.66 -1.35 17.64
C SER A 105 11.28 -1.32 16.17
N GLU A 106 11.87 -2.18 15.34
CA GLU A 106 11.54 -2.26 13.91
C GLU A 106 10.19 -2.94 13.70
N GLY A 107 9.92 -4.04 14.43
CA GLY A 107 8.60 -4.67 14.44
C GLY A 107 7.49 -3.70 14.83
N ASN A 108 7.69 -2.91 15.89
CA ASN A 108 6.74 -1.88 16.30
C ASN A 108 6.51 -0.81 15.20
N ILE A 109 7.56 -0.43 14.47
CA ILE A 109 7.42 0.54 13.36
C ILE A 109 6.60 -0.06 12.22
N ILE A 110 6.81 -1.34 11.88
CA ILE A 110 6.01 -2.05 10.86
C ILE A 110 4.54 -2.13 11.28
N GLU A 111 4.25 -2.42 12.54
CA GLU A 111 2.88 -2.39 13.07
C GLU A 111 2.26 -0.98 12.97
N GLU A 112 3.04 0.08 13.21
CA GLU A 112 2.58 1.47 13.02
C GLU A 112 2.27 1.77 11.54
N PHE A 113 3.07 1.25 10.59
CA PHE A 113 2.80 1.37 9.15
C PHE A 113 1.49 0.67 8.76
N GLN A 114 1.34 -0.60 9.13
CA GLN A 114 0.13 -1.39 8.85
C GLN A 114 -1.11 -0.71 9.42
N LYS A 115 -1.02 -0.23 10.67
CA LYS A 115 -2.12 0.50 11.30
C LYS A 115 -2.49 1.76 10.53
N ALA A 116 -1.52 2.61 10.20
CA ALA A 116 -1.79 3.85 9.47
C ALA A 116 -2.39 3.58 8.09
N LEU A 117 -1.96 2.53 7.39
CA LEU A 117 -2.55 2.11 6.13
C LEU A 117 -3.99 1.57 6.31
N SER A 118 -4.24 0.77 7.35
CA SER A 118 -5.57 0.20 7.62
C SER A 118 -6.65 1.23 7.96
N GLU A 119 -6.25 2.44 8.39
CA GLU A 119 -7.19 3.54 8.67
C GLU A 119 -7.73 4.18 7.37
N ILE A 120 -7.12 3.90 6.22
CA ILE A 120 -7.51 4.43 4.92
C ILE A 120 -8.44 3.42 4.22
N PRO A 121 -9.63 3.85 3.72
CA PRO A 121 -10.54 2.95 3.01
C PRO A 121 -9.92 2.35 1.75
N GLU A 122 -10.15 1.06 1.49
CA GLU A 122 -9.58 0.35 0.32
C GLU A 122 -9.91 1.02 -1.02
N GLU A 123 -11.17 1.42 -1.24
CA GLU A 123 -11.58 2.13 -2.46
C GLU A 123 -10.74 3.38 -2.74
N PHE A 124 -10.23 4.03 -1.70
CA PHE A 124 -9.39 5.21 -1.86
C PHE A 124 -8.01 4.86 -2.40
N TYR A 125 -7.46 3.68 -2.07
CA TYR A 125 -6.24 3.18 -2.70
C TYR A 125 -6.44 2.92 -4.19
N LYS A 126 -7.59 2.38 -4.57
CA LYS A 126 -7.94 2.15 -5.99
C LYS A 126 -8.01 3.47 -6.76
N GLU A 127 -8.62 4.50 -6.17
CA GLU A 127 -8.69 5.84 -6.77
C GLU A 127 -7.33 6.54 -6.83
N LEU A 128 -6.50 6.38 -5.80
CA LEU A 128 -5.18 6.98 -5.74
C LEU A 128 -4.22 6.28 -6.69
N PHE A 129 -4.00 4.98 -6.54
CA PHE A 129 -2.88 4.32 -7.21
C PHE A 129 -3.33 3.47 -8.39
N GLY A 130 -4.59 3.04 -8.42
CA GLY A 130 -5.14 2.20 -9.50
C GLY A 130 -5.43 0.78 -9.04
N ASP A 131 -5.53 -0.13 -10.00
CA ASP A 131 -5.85 -1.55 -9.77
C ASP A 131 -4.76 -2.40 -10.43
N HIS A 132 -4.50 -3.60 -9.93
CA HIS A 132 -3.48 -4.52 -10.44
C HIS A 132 -2.06 -3.94 -10.40
N ILE A 133 -1.69 -3.41 -9.24
CA ILE A 133 -0.40 -2.78 -9.05
C ILE A 133 0.23 -3.14 -7.71
N LYS A 134 1.55 -3.03 -7.67
CA LYS A 134 2.34 -2.92 -6.45
C LYS A 134 2.68 -1.45 -6.23
N VAL A 135 2.35 -0.92 -5.05
CA VAL A 135 2.72 0.44 -4.63
C VAL A 135 3.96 0.35 -3.75
N ILE A 136 4.93 1.22 -3.95
CA ILE A 136 6.15 1.31 -3.15
C ILE A 136 6.35 2.76 -2.74
N ILE A 137 6.47 3.00 -1.44
CA ILE A 137 6.82 4.30 -0.86
C ILE A 137 8.26 4.22 -0.36
N GLU A 138 9.11 5.03 -0.97
CA GLU A 138 10.51 5.18 -0.56
C GLU A 138 10.61 6.14 0.62
N ARG A 139 11.64 5.98 1.45
CA ARG A 139 12.00 6.88 2.55
C ARG A 139 12.16 8.34 2.10
N SER A 140 12.53 8.57 0.84
CA SER A 140 12.62 9.90 0.23
C SER A 140 11.26 10.59 0.06
N GLY A 141 10.15 9.85 0.17
CA GLY A 141 8.80 10.27 -0.19
C GLY A 141 8.44 10.00 -1.65
N GLU A 142 9.31 9.35 -2.43
CA GLU A 142 8.98 8.92 -3.80
C GLU A 142 7.97 7.77 -3.78
N ILE A 143 6.95 7.87 -4.62
CA ILE A 143 5.97 6.81 -4.86
C ILE A 143 6.31 6.14 -6.19
N LYS A 144 6.48 4.82 -6.18
CA LYS A 144 6.57 3.99 -7.38
C LYS A 144 5.36 3.08 -7.46
N THR A 145 4.88 2.89 -8.68
CA THR A 145 3.86 1.89 -8.98
C THR A 145 4.40 0.96 -10.06
N GLU A 146 4.21 -0.33 -9.86
CA GLU A 146 4.61 -1.38 -10.80
C GLU A 146 3.39 -2.23 -11.12
N GLU A 147 3.24 -2.65 -12.38
CA GLU A 147 2.17 -3.58 -12.76
C GLU A 147 2.30 -4.88 -11.98
N TYR A 148 1.18 -5.38 -11.48
CA TYR A 148 1.09 -6.63 -10.74
C TYR A 148 -0.07 -7.46 -11.28
N ASN A 149 0.23 -8.65 -11.76
CA ASN A 149 -0.79 -9.61 -12.16
C ASN A 149 -0.76 -10.80 -11.20
N HIS A 150 -1.91 -11.08 -10.60
CA HIS A 150 -2.14 -12.26 -9.77
C HIS A 150 -2.88 -13.28 -10.65
N ASP A 151 -2.12 -14.09 -11.40
CA ASP A 151 -2.66 -15.25 -12.13
C ASP A 151 -3.06 -16.38 -11.16
#